data_AF-T1GP64-F1
#
_entry.id   AF-T1GP64-F1
#
_cell.length_a   1.000
_cell.length_b   1.000
_cell.length_c   1.000
_cell.angle_alpha   90.00
_cell.angle_beta   90.00
_cell.angle_gamma   90.00
#
_symmetry.space_group_name_H-M   'P 1'
#
loop_
_entity.id
_entity.type
_entity.pdbx_description
1 polymer ?
#
loop_
_entity_poly.entity_id
_entity_poly.type
_entity_poly.pdbx_seq_one_letter_code
_entity_poly.pdbx_strand_id
1 'polypeptide(L)'
;MARVSIGDNLVPKESFGEIRDDLAKNESISSSSEGIKFKKQITLLDGVAIIVGVIVGAGIFVSPKGVLIHSGSVGQALIVWILSGLLSMVGALCYAELGKNLPKAICISMPVVTIIYVIANVAYFTVLTPDEMLSSEAVAVTFGDKMLGYMAWLMPFFVACSTFGSLNGAIFSSSRLFFVGARNGHLPAAISLINVHCFTPIPSLIFLGIISLVLLFIPNIYALINYVTFVEALFTLMSISGLLWLRRTQPKTERP
;
A
#
# COMPACT_ATOMS: atom_id res chain seq x y z
N MET A 1 17.52 -21.14 15.49
CA MET A 1 17.46 -20.35 16.73
C MET A 1 18.85 -20.39 17.35
N ALA A 2 19.57 -19.26 17.40
CA ALA A 2 20.89 -19.23 18.03
C ALA A 2 21.05 -17.92 18.82
N ARG A 3 21.13 -18.04 20.14
CA ARG A 3 21.72 -17.05 21.04
C ARG A 3 23.07 -17.64 21.45
N VAL A 4 24.16 -16.91 21.21
CA VAL A 4 25.50 -17.32 21.64
C VAL A 4 25.82 -16.56 22.93
N SER A 5 26.08 -17.30 24.00
CA SER A 5 26.62 -16.82 25.27
C SER A 5 28.13 -17.08 25.26
N ILE A 6 28.95 -16.04 25.37
CA ILE A 6 30.41 -16.18 25.47
C ILE A 6 30.76 -16.12 26.95
N GLY A 7 31.31 -17.21 27.46
CA GLY A 7 31.81 -17.33 28.84
C GLY A 7 33.20 -16.72 28.98
N ASP A 8 33.42 -16.09 30.14
CA ASP A 8 34.66 -15.45 30.53
C ASP A 8 35.77 -16.46 30.87
N ASN A 9 36.99 -16.05 30.53
CA ASN A 9 38.32 -16.59 30.86
C ASN A 9 38.98 -17.47 29.79
N LEU A 10 39.98 -16.89 29.14
CA LEU A 10 41.37 -17.37 29.03
C LEU A 10 42.11 -16.57 27.93
N VAL A 11 42.85 -15.51 28.29
CA VAL A 11 43.91 -14.96 27.42
C VAL A 11 45.14 -14.58 28.26
N PRO A 12 46.33 -15.17 28.00
CA PRO A 12 47.61 -14.80 28.64
C PRO A 12 48.14 -13.42 28.20
N LYS A 13 48.87 -12.74 29.08
CA LYS A 13 49.23 -11.31 29.05
C LYS A 13 50.35 -10.86 28.10
N GLU A 14 50.85 -11.68 27.17
CA GLU A 14 52.01 -11.31 26.32
C GLU A 14 51.66 -10.84 24.89
N SER A 15 50.38 -10.81 24.53
CA SER A 15 49.92 -10.46 23.17
C SER A 15 49.44 -9.00 23.00
N PHE A 16 49.47 -8.20 24.07
CA PHE A 16 48.79 -6.89 24.11
C PHE A 16 49.41 -5.80 23.21
N GLY A 17 50.66 -5.96 22.76
CA GLY A 17 51.33 -5.02 21.85
C GLY A 17 50.88 -5.20 20.40
N GLU A 18 50.93 -6.43 19.88
CA GLU A 18 50.48 -6.78 18.52
C GLU A 18 48.97 -6.57 18.34
N ILE A 19 48.18 -6.91 19.37
CA ILE A 19 46.73 -6.67 19.35
C ILE A 19 46.42 -5.16 19.24
N ARG A 20 47.23 -4.28 19.84
CA ARG A 20 46.99 -2.83 19.82
C ARG A 20 47.30 -2.22 18.46
N ASP A 21 48.34 -2.71 17.79
CA ASP A 21 48.67 -2.29 16.42
C ASP A 21 47.67 -2.84 15.40
N ASP A 22 47.16 -4.07 15.60
CA ASP A 22 46.06 -4.64 14.81
C ASP A 22 44.71 -3.94 15.06
N LEU A 23 44.44 -3.50 16.30
CA LEU A 23 43.28 -2.69 16.64
C LEU A 23 43.37 -1.27 16.06
N ALA A 24 44.55 -0.65 16.05
CA ALA A 24 44.77 0.65 15.42
C ALA A 24 44.70 0.57 13.87
N LYS A 25 45.16 -0.56 13.29
CA LYS A 25 44.93 -0.87 11.86
C LYS A 25 43.45 -1.12 11.56
N ASN A 26 42.73 -1.82 12.44
CA ASN A 26 41.29 -2.04 12.27
C ASN A 26 40.45 -0.78 12.53
N GLU A 27 40.88 0.14 13.40
CA GLU A 27 40.22 1.45 13.57
C GLU A 27 40.45 2.36 12.36
N SER A 28 41.66 2.35 11.78
CA SER A 28 41.93 3.09 10.54
C SER A 28 41.18 2.50 9.33
N ILE A 29 41.07 1.16 9.21
CA ILE A 29 40.26 0.48 8.18
C ILE A 29 38.75 0.71 8.41
N SER A 30 38.29 0.71 9.67
CA SER A 30 36.92 1.02 10.09
C SER A 30 36.51 2.46 9.76
N SER A 31 37.42 3.42 9.93
CA SER A 31 37.20 4.84 9.62
C SER A 31 37.09 5.16 8.13
N SER A 32 37.55 4.24 7.26
CA SER A 32 37.40 4.31 5.80
C SER A 32 36.31 3.40 5.24
N SER A 33 35.43 2.85 6.09
CA SER A 33 34.13 2.37 5.60
C SER A 33 33.22 3.59 5.45
N GLU A 34 33.34 4.28 4.31
CA GLU A 34 32.25 5.11 3.80
C GLU A 34 30.98 4.26 3.93
N GLY A 35 30.13 4.61 4.90
CA GLY A 35 28.93 3.86 5.18
C GLY A 35 28.22 3.65 3.87
N ILE A 36 28.08 2.38 3.46
CA ILE A 36 27.40 2.02 2.22
C ILE A 36 25.99 2.57 2.34
N LYS A 37 25.79 3.78 1.82
CA LYS A 37 24.50 4.43 1.74
C LYS A 37 23.73 3.58 0.76
N PHE A 38 22.90 2.69 1.29
CA PHE A 38 21.90 1.99 0.51
C PHE A 38 21.22 3.03 -0.39
N LYS A 39 21.44 2.89 -1.70
CA LYS A 39 20.90 3.80 -2.70
C LYS A 39 19.39 3.80 -2.48
N LYS A 40 18.79 4.97 -2.20
CA LYS A 40 17.32 5.09 -2.05
C LYS A 40 16.68 4.48 -3.30
N GLN A 41 16.11 3.28 -3.14
CA GLN A 41 15.60 2.47 -4.26
C GLN A 41 14.17 2.82 -4.66
N ILE A 42 13.56 3.82 -4.01
CA ILE A 42 12.24 4.33 -4.38
C ILE A 42 12.38 5.83 -4.57
N THR A 43 12.32 6.26 -5.83
CA THR A 43 12.24 7.67 -6.19
C THR A 43 10.82 8.20 -5.94
N LEU A 44 10.64 9.51 -5.96
CA LEU A 44 9.30 10.12 -5.82
C LEU A 44 8.34 9.61 -6.90
N LEU A 45 8.84 9.45 -8.13
CA LEU A 45 8.05 8.95 -9.25
C LEU A 45 7.62 7.49 -9.05
N ASP A 46 8.52 6.64 -8.54
CA ASP A 46 8.18 5.25 -8.21
C ASP A 46 7.07 5.20 -7.14
N GLY A 47 7.16 6.07 -6.13
CA GLY A 47 6.12 6.20 -5.10
C GLY A 47 4.76 6.66 -5.67
N VAL A 48 4.75 7.66 -6.55
CA VAL A 48 3.53 8.12 -7.23
C VAL A 48 2.94 7.02 -8.09
N ALA A 49 3.76 6.33 -8.89
CA ALA A 49 3.32 5.24 -9.76
C ALA A 49 2.71 4.07 -8.96
N ILE A 50 3.29 3.71 -7.81
CA ILE A 50 2.74 2.69 -6.93
C ILE A 50 1.38 3.13 -6.37
N ILE A 51 1.26 4.36 -5.86
CA ILE A 51 0.01 4.85 -5.27
C ILE A 51 -1.10 4.91 -6.34
N VAL A 52 -0.81 5.51 -7.50
CA VAL A 52 -1.77 5.60 -8.62
C VAL A 52 -2.16 4.21 -9.11
N GLY A 53 -1.17 3.32 -9.30
CA GLY A 53 -1.40 1.96 -9.78
C GLY A 53 -2.25 1.12 -8.82
N VAL A 54 -2.02 1.20 -7.51
CA VAL A 54 -2.82 0.47 -6.52
C VAL A 54 -4.26 1.01 -6.45
N ILE A 55 -4.45 2.34 -6.47
CA ILE A 55 -5.79 2.93 -6.35
C ILE A 55 -6.60 2.68 -7.64
N VAL A 56 -6.04 3.03 -8.80
CA VAL A 56 -6.73 2.90 -10.09
C VAL A 56 -6.86 1.43 -10.50
N GLY A 57 -5.86 0.59 -10.21
CA GLY A 57 -5.66 -0.70 -10.86
C GLY A 57 -6.79 -1.71 -10.71
N ALA A 58 -7.52 -1.68 -9.59
CA ALA A 58 -8.74 -2.47 -9.41
C ALA A 58 -9.99 -1.60 -9.19
N GLY A 59 -9.84 -0.43 -8.57
CA GLY A 59 -10.98 0.39 -8.17
C GLY A 59 -11.79 0.94 -9.34
N ILE A 60 -11.13 1.47 -10.38
CA ILE A 60 -11.83 2.23 -11.44
C ILE A 60 -12.81 1.38 -12.26
N PHE A 61 -12.62 0.06 -12.27
CA PHE A 61 -13.42 -0.87 -13.05
C PHE A 61 -14.67 -1.37 -12.31
N VAL A 62 -14.72 -1.24 -10.98
CA VAL A 62 -15.82 -1.74 -10.12
C VAL A 62 -16.55 -0.60 -9.41
N SER A 63 -15.82 0.43 -8.96
CA SER A 63 -16.37 1.51 -8.14
C SER A 63 -17.52 2.30 -8.76
N PRO A 64 -17.58 2.59 -10.08
CA PRO A 64 -18.68 3.35 -10.66
C PRO A 64 -20.05 2.70 -10.42
N LYS A 65 -20.14 1.38 -10.58
CA LYS A 65 -21.37 0.62 -10.32
C LYS A 65 -21.77 0.68 -8.84
N GLY A 66 -20.80 0.49 -7.94
CA GLY A 66 -21.04 0.55 -6.49
C GLY A 66 -21.62 1.90 -6.04
N VAL A 67 -21.06 3.02 -6.53
CA VAL A 67 -21.56 4.36 -6.21
C VAL A 67 -22.94 4.60 -6.82
N LEU A 68 -23.16 4.17 -8.07
CA LEU A 68 -24.42 4.40 -8.76
C LEU A 68 -25.60 3.65 -8.11
N ILE A 69 -25.39 2.41 -7.62
CA ILE A 69 -26.42 1.62 -6.91
C ILE A 69 -27.00 2.41 -5.73
N HIS A 70 -26.16 3.11 -4.97
CA HIS A 70 -26.58 3.84 -3.78
C HIS A 70 -27.03 5.27 -4.07
N SER A 71 -26.47 5.90 -5.11
CA SER A 71 -26.79 7.28 -5.45
C SER A 71 -28.08 7.43 -6.25
N GLY A 72 -28.50 6.39 -6.99
CA GLY A 72 -29.74 6.38 -7.80
C GLY A 72 -29.74 7.33 -9.02
N SER A 73 -28.79 8.27 -9.11
CA SER A 73 -28.66 9.21 -10.22
C SER A 73 -27.20 9.50 -10.53
N VAL A 74 -26.90 9.65 -11.83
CA VAL A 74 -25.57 9.95 -12.35
C VAL A 74 -25.05 11.29 -11.81
N GLY A 75 -25.90 12.32 -11.73
CA GLY A 75 -25.49 13.64 -11.26
C GLY A 75 -25.05 13.64 -9.80
N GLN A 76 -25.76 12.90 -8.93
CA GLN A 76 -25.39 12.75 -7.54
C GLN A 76 -24.12 11.90 -7.38
N ALA A 77 -23.96 10.85 -8.17
CA ALA A 77 -22.74 10.05 -8.16
C ALA A 77 -21.49 10.89 -8.49
N LEU A 78 -21.58 11.79 -9.47
CA LEU A 78 -20.49 12.72 -9.81
C LEU A 78 -20.18 13.70 -8.66
N ILE A 79 -21.20 14.23 -7.99
CA ILE A 79 -21.00 15.10 -6.82
C ILE A 79 -20.30 14.33 -5.70
N VAL A 80 -20.73 13.10 -5.41
CA VAL A 80 -20.10 12.24 -4.39
C VAL A 80 -18.63 11.98 -4.72
N TRP A 81 -18.29 11.75 -5.99
CA TRP A 81 -16.90 11.56 -6.43
C TRP A 81 -16.04 12.81 -6.28
N ILE A 82 -16.57 13.98 -6.60
CA ILE A 82 -15.83 15.25 -6.45
C ILE A 82 -15.62 15.56 -4.96
N LEU A 83 -16.66 15.38 -4.13
CA LEU A 83 -16.57 15.61 -2.70
C LEU A 83 -15.61 14.63 -2.02
N SER A 84 -15.64 13.34 -2.39
CA SER A 84 -14.71 12.35 -1.87
C SER A 84 -13.26 12.66 -2.30
N GLY A 85 -13.05 13.05 -3.56
CA GLY A 85 -11.75 13.50 -4.05
C GLY A 85 -11.20 14.71 -3.30
N LEU A 86 -12.05 15.71 -3.02
CA LEU A 86 -11.66 16.88 -2.23
C LEU A 86 -11.31 16.49 -0.79
N LEU A 87 -12.10 15.62 -0.16
CA LEU A 87 -11.82 15.10 1.17
C LEU A 87 -10.49 14.32 1.21
N SER A 88 -10.24 13.48 0.21
CA SER A 88 -8.96 12.77 0.05
C SER A 88 -7.79 13.73 -0.12
N MET A 89 -7.98 14.84 -0.84
CA MET A 89 -6.95 15.88 -0.99
C MET A 89 -6.63 16.57 0.35
N VAL A 90 -7.65 16.89 1.15
CA VAL A 90 -7.44 17.41 2.51
C VAL A 90 -6.67 16.40 3.37
N GLY A 91 -7.04 15.12 3.29
CA GLY A 91 -6.30 14.04 3.96
C GLY A 91 -4.82 13.99 3.53
N ALA A 92 -4.56 14.08 2.22
CA ALA A 92 -3.22 14.12 1.66
C ALA A 92 -2.39 15.30 2.20
N LEU A 93 -3.00 16.48 2.30
CA LEU A 93 -2.36 17.69 2.86
C LEU A 93 -2.05 17.52 4.35
N CYS A 94 -2.94 16.90 5.12
CA CYS A 94 -2.67 16.57 6.52
C CYS A 94 -1.43 15.65 6.65
N TYR A 95 -1.27 14.68 5.76
CA TYR A 95 -0.08 13.82 5.73
C TYR A 95 1.17 14.54 5.20
N ALA A 96 1.00 15.56 4.34
CA ALA A 96 2.07 16.41 3.82
C ALA A 96 2.92 17.02 4.92
N GLU A 97 2.30 17.34 6.06
CA GLU A 97 2.96 17.94 7.22
C GLU A 97 3.82 16.98 8.05
N LEU A 98 3.76 15.65 7.82
CA LEU A 98 4.44 14.66 8.67
C LEU A 98 5.77 14.14 8.10
N GLY A 99 6.26 14.68 6.97
CA GLY A 99 7.58 14.30 6.45
C GLY A 99 7.92 14.78 5.03
N LYS A 100 9.18 14.59 4.61
CA LYS A 100 9.75 15.32 3.45
C LYS A 100 9.52 14.71 2.05
N ASN A 101 9.46 13.38 1.90
CA ASN A 101 9.44 12.75 0.56
C ASN A 101 8.20 11.89 0.29
N LEU A 102 7.83 11.02 1.24
CA LEU A 102 6.62 10.18 1.12
C LEU A 102 5.35 11.05 0.97
N PRO A 103 5.19 12.15 1.73
CA PRO A 103 3.96 12.93 1.62
C PRO A 103 3.87 13.77 0.34
N LYS A 104 5.00 14.14 -0.27
CA LYS A 104 5.01 14.78 -1.60
C LYS A 104 4.45 13.85 -2.68
N ALA A 105 4.80 12.57 -2.62
CA ALA A 105 4.24 11.58 -3.55
C ALA A 105 2.72 11.46 -3.40
N ILE A 106 2.21 11.46 -2.16
CA ILE A 106 0.75 11.42 -1.87
C ILE A 106 0.06 12.69 -2.38
N CYS A 107 0.65 13.87 -2.14
CA CYS A 107 0.09 15.14 -2.57
C CYS A 107 -0.01 15.26 -4.10
N ILE A 108 0.87 14.62 -4.85
CA ILE A 108 0.85 14.59 -6.32
C ILE A 108 -0.10 13.49 -6.82
N SER A 109 -0.06 12.29 -6.23
CA SER A 109 -0.88 11.17 -6.70
C SER A 109 -2.37 11.38 -6.44
N MET A 110 -2.76 11.99 -5.32
CA MET A 110 -4.18 12.15 -4.97
C MET A 110 -4.97 13.00 -5.98
N PRO A 111 -4.52 14.22 -6.38
CA PRO A 111 -5.18 14.97 -7.45
C PRO A 111 -5.19 14.22 -8.79
N VAL A 112 -4.09 13.55 -9.14
CA VAL A 112 -3.97 12.78 -10.39
C VAL A 112 -5.02 11.67 -10.43
N VAL A 113 -5.15 10.90 -9.34
CA VAL A 113 -6.17 9.86 -9.22
C VAL A 113 -7.57 10.45 -9.32
N THR A 114 -7.86 11.54 -8.60
CA THR A 114 -9.19 12.18 -8.65
C THR A 114 -9.55 12.60 -10.08
N ILE A 115 -8.62 13.24 -10.81
CA ILE A 115 -8.84 13.66 -12.19
C ILE A 115 -9.11 12.46 -13.10
N ILE A 116 -8.29 11.39 -13.01
CA ILE A 116 -8.47 10.17 -13.78
C ILE A 116 -9.85 9.55 -13.50
N TYR A 117 -10.25 9.47 -12.24
CA TYR A 117 -11.54 8.91 -11.84
C TYR A 117 -12.72 9.74 -12.37
N VAL A 118 -12.64 11.07 -12.30
CA VAL A 118 -13.70 11.94 -12.82
C VAL A 118 -13.82 11.78 -14.34
N ILE A 119 -12.71 11.81 -15.08
CA ILE A 119 -12.71 11.64 -16.54
C ILE A 119 -13.27 10.27 -16.93
N ALA A 120 -12.83 9.19 -16.27
CA ALA A 120 -13.31 7.85 -16.55
C ALA A 120 -14.81 7.67 -16.22
N ASN A 121 -15.28 8.23 -15.10
CA ASN A 121 -16.71 8.21 -14.77
C ASN A 121 -17.55 8.96 -15.80
N VAL A 122 -17.09 10.14 -16.24
CA VAL A 122 -17.76 10.88 -17.33
C VAL A 122 -17.81 10.04 -18.60
N ALA A 123 -16.70 9.40 -18.99
CA ALA A 123 -16.68 8.52 -20.15
C ALA A 123 -17.69 7.36 -20.03
N TYR A 124 -17.71 6.66 -18.89
CA TYR A 124 -18.68 5.57 -18.66
C TYR A 124 -20.13 6.05 -18.74
N PHE A 125 -20.47 7.15 -18.08
CA PHE A 125 -21.84 7.67 -18.05
C PHE A 125 -22.30 8.26 -19.38
N THR A 126 -21.39 8.66 -20.27
CA THR A 126 -21.76 9.13 -21.62
C THR A 126 -22.09 7.99 -22.58
N VAL A 127 -21.55 6.79 -22.34
CA VAL A 127 -21.67 5.64 -23.27
C VAL A 127 -22.65 4.59 -22.75
N LEU A 128 -22.70 4.37 -21.44
CA LEU A 128 -23.54 3.36 -20.80
C LEU A 128 -24.74 4.02 -20.12
N THR A 129 -25.92 3.43 -20.31
CA THR A 129 -27.10 3.84 -19.52
C THR A 129 -26.96 3.35 -18.07
N PRO A 130 -27.64 3.97 -17.10
CA PRO A 130 -27.62 3.52 -15.72
C PRO A 130 -27.98 2.03 -15.56
N ASP A 131 -29.01 1.56 -16.28
CA ASP A 131 -29.47 0.18 -16.19
C ASP A 131 -28.43 -0.82 -16.74
N GLU A 132 -27.75 -0.48 -17.82
CA GLU A 132 -26.65 -1.27 -18.38
C GLU A 132 -25.46 -1.33 -17.41
N MET A 133 -25.14 -0.22 -16.77
CA MET A 133 -24.07 -0.16 -15.79
C MET A 133 -24.39 -1.02 -14.56
N LEU A 134 -25.65 -1.03 -14.10
CA LEU A 134 -26.09 -1.79 -12.93
C LEU A 134 -26.21 -3.29 -13.21
N SER A 135 -26.58 -3.68 -14.42
CA SER A 135 -26.64 -5.08 -14.85
C SER A 135 -25.26 -5.67 -15.17
N SER A 136 -24.30 -4.85 -15.56
CA SER A 136 -22.94 -5.28 -15.91
C SER A 136 -22.12 -5.73 -14.71
N GLU A 137 -21.49 -6.91 -14.77
CA GLU A 137 -20.53 -7.34 -13.74
C GLU A 137 -19.21 -6.55 -13.81
N ALA A 138 -18.75 -6.23 -15.02
CA ALA A 138 -17.53 -5.47 -15.27
C ALA A 138 -17.81 -4.27 -16.19
N VAL A 139 -18.04 -3.09 -15.59
CA VAL A 139 -18.40 -1.84 -16.29
C VAL A 139 -17.42 -1.50 -17.41
N ALA A 140 -16.13 -1.72 -17.13
CA ALA A 140 -15.04 -1.48 -18.07
C ALA A 140 -15.15 -2.31 -19.35
N VAL A 141 -15.49 -3.59 -19.23
CA VAL A 141 -15.60 -4.51 -20.36
C VAL A 141 -16.83 -4.17 -21.19
N THR A 142 -17.98 -3.94 -20.55
CA THR A 142 -19.20 -3.52 -21.25
C THR A 142 -19.01 -2.21 -22.03
N PHE A 143 -18.27 -1.26 -21.45
CA PHE A 143 -17.87 -0.04 -22.16
C PHE A 143 -17.03 -0.36 -23.41
N GLY A 144 -16.04 -1.26 -23.28
CA GLY A 144 -15.19 -1.71 -24.38
C GLY A 144 -15.99 -2.37 -25.50
N ASP A 145 -16.94 -3.24 -25.16
CA ASP A 145 -17.81 -3.92 -26.12
C ASP A 145 -18.64 -2.93 -26.95
N LYS A 146 -19.16 -1.86 -26.30
CA LYS A 146 -19.94 -0.83 -26.98
C LYS A 146 -19.11 0.14 -27.82
N MET A 147 -17.94 0.55 -27.32
CA MET A 147 -17.17 1.63 -27.94
C MET A 147 -16.16 1.12 -28.97
N LEU A 148 -15.44 0.05 -28.63
CA LEU A 148 -14.26 -0.40 -29.40
C LEU A 148 -14.60 -1.40 -30.51
N GLY A 149 -15.82 -1.93 -30.54
CA GLY A 149 -16.29 -2.86 -31.58
C GLY A 149 -15.34 -4.04 -31.76
N TYR A 150 -14.69 -4.13 -32.92
CA TYR A 150 -13.72 -5.21 -33.23
C TYR A 150 -12.54 -5.28 -32.24
N MET A 151 -12.15 -4.16 -31.64
CA MET A 151 -11.03 -4.11 -30.69
C MET A 151 -11.48 -4.27 -29.23
N ALA A 152 -12.71 -4.73 -28.96
CA ALA A 152 -13.24 -4.90 -27.60
C ALA A 152 -12.37 -5.81 -26.70
N TRP A 153 -11.72 -6.82 -27.28
CA TRP A 153 -10.82 -7.75 -26.58
C TRP A 153 -9.62 -7.05 -25.89
N LEU A 154 -9.26 -5.85 -26.33
CA LEU A 154 -8.15 -5.09 -25.77
C LEU A 154 -8.46 -4.61 -24.35
N MET A 155 -9.74 -4.31 -24.07
CA MET A 155 -10.19 -3.79 -22.79
C MET A 155 -9.96 -4.78 -21.62
N PRO A 156 -10.45 -6.05 -21.66
CA PRO A 156 -10.17 -7.01 -20.61
C PRO A 156 -8.68 -7.34 -20.47
N PHE A 157 -7.90 -7.30 -21.55
CA PHE A 157 -6.44 -7.50 -21.47
C PHE A 157 -5.76 -6.43 -20.61
N PHE A 158 -6.02 -5.14 -20.88
CA PHE A 158 -5.42 -4.07 -20.10
C PHE A 158 -5.96 -4.00 -18.66
N VAL A 159 -7.24 -4.29 -18.47
CA VAL A 159 -7.84 -4.42 -17.12
C VAL A 159 -7.12 -5.51 -16.33
N ALA A 160 -6.87 -6.67 -16.93
CA ALA A 160 -6.14 -7.77 -16.29
C ALA A 160 -4.69 -7.37 -15.94
N CYS A 161 -3.96 -6.73 -16.86
CA CYS A 161 -2.60 -6.24 -16.57
C CYS A 161 -2.58 -5.22 -15.42
N SER A 162 -3.56 -4.30 -15.39
CA SER A 162 -3.68 -3.26 -14.38
C SER A 162 -3.99 -3.83 -12.99
N THR A 163 -4.99 -4.70 -12.90
CA THR A 163 -5.36 -5.40 -11.67
C THR A 163 -4.22 -6.26 -11.13
N PHE A 164 -3.53 -7.01 -12.00
CA PHE A 164 -2.36 -7.80 -11.62
C PHE A 164 -1.23 -6.92 -11.06
N GLY A 165 -0.95 -5.79 -11.71
CA GLY A 165 0.04 -4.81 -11.23
C GLY A 165 -0.29 -4.25 -9.85
N SER A 166 -1.55 -3.86 -9.62
CA SER A 166 -2.01 -3.36 -8.31
C SER A 166 -1.91 -4.43 -7.21
N LEU A 167 -2.28 -5.67 -7.52
CA LEU A 167 -2.28 -6.77 -6.56
C LEU A 167 -0.86 -7.10 -6.11
N ASN A 168 0.11 -7.10 -7.04
CA ASN A 168 1.52 -7.32 -6.71
C ASN A 168 2.04 -6.26 -5.72
N GLY A 169 1.72 -4.98 -5.95
CA GLY A 169 2.06 -3.90 -5.03
C GLY A 169 1.43 -4.07 -3.64
N ALA A 170 0.15 -4.45 -3.59
CA ALA A 170 -0.56 -4.70 -2.34
C ALA A 170 0.04 -5.88 -1.55
N ILE A 171 0.40 -6.98 -2.22
CA ILE A 171 1.02 -8.16 -1.58
C ILE A 171 2.35 -7.80 -0.91
N PHE A 172 3.19 -7.01 -1.57
CA PHE A 172 4.46 -6.55 -0.98
C PHE A 172 4.26 -5.65 0.24
N SER A 173 3.24 -4.79 0.22
CA SER A 173 2.92 -3.92 1.36
C SER A 173 2.38 -4.74 2.55
N SER A 174 1.39 -5.60 2.30
CA SER A 174 0.72 -6.40 3.33
C SER A 174 1.66 -7.40 4.01
N SER A 175 2.54 -8.06 3.26
CA SER A 175 3.51 -9.00 3.83
C SER A 175 4.47 -8.34 4.84
N ARG A 176 4.87 -7.08 4.59
CA ARG A 176 5.72 -6.31 5.52
C ARG A 176 4.96 -5.91 6.78
N LEU A 177 3.67 -5.59 6.66
CA LEU A 177 2.82 -5.26 7.82
C LEU A 177 2.70 -6.45 8.77
N PHE A 178 2.39 -7.64 8.25
CA PHE A 178 2.31 -8.87 9.05
C PHE A 178 3.66 -9.26 9.67
N PHE A 179 4.74 -9.15 8.91
CA PHE A 179 6.09 -9.39 9.39
C PHE A 179 6.44 -8.51 10.60
N VAL A 180 6.18 -7.20 10.53
CA VAL A 180 6.46 -6.26 11.64
C VAL A 180 5.51 -6.50 12.82
N GLY A 181 4.23 -6.82 12.57
CA GLY A 181 3.27 -7.17 13.60
C GLY A 181 3.70 -8.40 14.43
N ALA A 182 4.21 -9.44 13.76
CA ALA A 182 4.77 -10.62 14.40
C ALA A 182 6.09 -10.32 15.15
N ARG A 183 6.94 -9.46 14.60
CA ARG A 183 8.18 -9.03 15.28
C ARG A 183 7.92 -8.28 16.58
N ASN A 184 6.84 -7.50 16.64
CA ASN A 184 6.42 -6.77 17.83
C ASN A 184 5.64 -7.64 18.84
N GLY A 185 5.51 -8.95 18.58
CA GLY A 185 4.86 -9.90 19.50
C GLY A 185 3.33 -9.97 19.39
N HIS A 186 2.70 -9.25 18.44
CA HIS A 186 1.24 -9.27 18.26
C HIS A 186 0.73 -10.50 17.48
N LEU A 187 1.62 -11.20 16.77
CA LEU A 187 1.34 -12.39 15.98
C LEU A 187 2.37 -13.48 16.28
N PRO A 188 2.10 -14.77 15.98
CA PRO A 188 3.04 -15.86 16.20
C PRO A 188 4.39 -15.60 15.52
N ALA A 189 5.49 -15.87 16.24
CA ALA A 189 6.86 -15.61 15.78
C ALA A 189 7.24 -16.35 14.49
N ALA A 190 6.50 -17.41 14.11
CA ALA A 190 6.69 -18.09 12.83
C ALA A 190 6.43 -17.17 11.61
N ILE A 191 5.54 -16.16 11.76
CA ILE A 191 5.16 -15.24 10.67
C ILE A 191 6.28 -14.22 10.37
N SER A 192 7.12 -13.90 11.36
CA SER A 192 8.26 -12.98 11.22
C SER A 192 9.55 -13.66 10.71
N LEU A 193 9.49 -14.88 10.19
CA LEU A 193 10.66 -15.53 9.60
C LEU A 193 10.94 -15.01 8.18
N ILE A 194 12.21 -14.78 7.86
CA ILE A 194 12.70 -14.36 6.53
C ILE A 194 13.50 -15.49 5.93
N ASN A 195 13.29 -15.78 4.64
CA ASN A 195 14.12 -16.72 3.90
C ASN A 195 15.53 -16.14 3.67
N VAL A 196 16.56 -16.92 3.99
CA VAL A 196 17.98 -16.54 3.91
C VAL A 196 18.45 -16.33 2.47
N HIS A 197 17.92 -17.08 1.49
CA HIS A 197 18.39 -17.01 0.11
C HIS A 197 17.75 -15.89 -0.71
N CYS A 198 16.45 -15.65 -0.51
CA CYS A 198 15.67 -14.70 -1.32
C CYS A 198 15.29 -13.42 -0.57
N PHE A 199 15.63 -13.29 0.72
CA PHE A 199 15.24 -12.17 1.59
C PHE A 199 13.72 -11.87 1.59
N THR A 200 12.90 -12.89 1.35
CA THR A 200 11.42 -12.78 1.31
C THR A 200 10.79 -13.32 2.60
N PRO A 201 9.76 -12.64 3.15
CA PRO A 201 9.02 -13.10 4.32
C PRO A 201 7.97 -14.17 3.89
N ILE A 202 8.43 -15.37 3.53
CA ILE A 202 7.59 -16.44 2.98
C ILE A 202 6.41 -16.80 3.89
N PRO A 203 6.57 -17.00 5.22
CA PRO A 203 5.43 -17.35 6.08
C PRO A 203 4.35 -16.27 6.15
N SER A 204 4.73 -14.99 6.11
CA SER A 204 3.78 -13.88 6.01
C SER A 204 2.99 -13.91 4.69
N LEU A 205 3.65 -14.27 3.58
CA LEU A 205 3.01 -14.41 2.27
C LEU A 205 2.06 -15.60 2.22
N ILE A 206 2.44 -16.74 2.78
CA ILE A 206 1.57 -17.92 2.89
C ILE A 206 0.33 -17.59 3.72
N PHE A 207 0.52 -16.93 4.87
CA PHE A 207 -0.59 -16.51 5.71
C PHE A 207 -1.56 -15.57 4.98
N LEU A 208 -1.04 -14.56 4.29
CA LEU A 208 -1.83 -13.67 3.44
C LEU A 208 -2.57 -14.43 2.33
N GLY A 209 -1.92 -15.40 1.69
CA GLY A 209 -2.51 -16.24 0.65
C GLY A 209 -3.66 -17.10 1.19
N ILE A 210 -3.49 -17.72 2.36
CA ILE A 210 -4.55 -18.51 3.02
C ILE A 210 -5.76 -17.63 3.34
N ILE A 211 -5.56 -16.44 3.91
CA ILE A 211 -6.66 -15.49 4.18
C ILE A 211 -7.37 -15.12 2.87
N SER A 212 -6.61 -14.83 1.81
CA SER A 212 -7.18 -14.50 0.51
C SER A 212 -8.03 -15.64 -0.07
N LEU A 213 -7.59 -16.90 0.08
CA LEU A 213 -8.35 -18.07 -0.35
C LEU A 213 -9.62 -18.27 0.50
N VAL A 214 -9.56 -17.99 1.80
CA VAL A 214 -10.74 -18.04 2.67
C VAL A 214 -11.79 -17.00 2.27
N LEU A 215 -11.36 -15.78 1.94
CA LEU A 215 -12.27 -14.72 1.51
C LEU A 215 -12.94 -15.01 0.16
N LEU A 216 -12.34 -15.84 -0.71
CA LEU A 216 -12.94 -16.27 -1.98
C LEU A 216 -14.19 -17.15 -1.80
N PHE A 217 -14.40 -17.76 -0.62
CA PHE A 217 -15.65 -18.49 -0.36
C PHE A 217 -16.87 -17.57 -0.25
N ILE A 218 -16.69 -16.25 -0.16
CA ILE A 218 -17.79 -15.29 -0.17
C ILE A 218 -18.18 -15.00 -1.64
N PRO A 219 -19.36 -15.44 -2.10
CA PRO A 219 -19.71 -15.37 -3.53
C PRO A 219 -20.06 -13.95 -4.00
N ASN A 220 -20.36 -13.03 -3.10
CA ASN A 220 -20.79 -11.66 -3.45
C ASN A 220 -19.67 -10.65 -3.23
N ILE A 221 -19.10 -10.15 -4.33
CA ILE A 221 -18.02 -9.17 -4.31
C ILE A 221 -18.42 -7.84 -3.66
N TYR A 222 -19.68 -7.38 -3.84
CA TYR A 222 -20.16 -6.12 -3.25
C TYR A 222 -20.32 -6.22 -1.74
N ALA A 223 -20.75 -7.38 -1.24
CA ALA A 223 -20.78 -7.63 0.21
C ALA A 223 -19.38 -7.58 0.81
N LEU A 224 -18.39 -8.17 0.13
CA LEU A 224 -16.99 -8.14 0.55
C LEU A 224 -16.43 -6.72 0.54
N ILE A 225 -16.66 -5.96 -0.55
CA ILE A 225 -16.25 -4.55 -0.67
C ILE A 225 -16.84 -3.72 0.47
N ASN A 226 -18.15 -3.85 0.74
CA ASN A 226 -18.81 -3.07 1.79
C ASN A 226 -18.27 -3.42 3.19
N TYR A 227 -18.05 -4.70 3.48
CA TYR A 227 -17.49 -5.15 4.75
C TYR A 227 -16.06 -4.61 4.97
N VAL A 228 -15.19 -4.80 3.97
CA VAL A 228 -13.80 -4.35 4.04
C VAL A 228 -13.72 -2.83 4.15
N THR A 229 -14.49 -2.10 3.34
CA THR A 229 -14.51 -0.63 3.35
C THR A 229 -14.99 -0.08 4.70
N PHE A 230 -16.01 -0.70 5.30
CA PHE A 230 -16.48 -0.32 6.63
C PHE A 230 -15.41 -0.53 7.70
N VAL A 231 -14.77 -1.70 7.71
CA VAL A 231 -13.70 -2.02 8.67
C VAL A 231 -12.51 -1.08 8.50
N GLU A 232 -12.07 -0.85 7.25
CA GLU A 232 -10.98 0.06 6.93
C GLU A 232 -11.28 1.51 7.37
N ALA A 233 -12.50 2.00 7.10
CA ALA A 233 -12.93 3.32 7.54
C ALA A 233 -12.91 3.45 9.07
N LEU A 234 -13.39 2.44 9.79
CA LEU A 234 -13.36 2.41 11.26
C LEU A 234 -11.92 2.50 11.79
N PHE A 235 -11.00 1.66 11.30
CA PHE A 235 -9.61 1.68 11.74
C PHE A 235 -8.89 2.98 11.36
N THR A 236 -9.21 3.55 10.20
CA THR A 236 -8.67 4.85 9.77
C THR A 236 -9.16 5.97 10.68
N LEU A 237 -10.45 6.01 11.01
CA LEU A 237 -11.02 6.99 11.94
C LEU A 237 -10.41 6.87 13.34
N MET A 238 -10.23 5.65 13.85
CA MET A 238 -9.54 5.43 15.13
C MET A 238 -8.09 5.93 15.09
N SER A 239 -7.38 5.70 13.99
CA SER A 239 -6.00 6.17 13.81
C SER A 239 -5.91 7.70 13.77
N ILE A 240 -6.79 8.36 13.01
CA ILE A 240 -6.86 9.83 12.94
C ILE A 240 -7.24 10.41 14.30
N SER A 241 -8.23 9.81 14.99
CA SER A 241 -8.65 10.24 16.33
C SER A 241 -7.52 10.08 17.35
N GLY A 242 -6.75 8.98 17.27
CA GLY A 242 -5.55 8.77 18.08
C GLY A 242 -4.47 9.82 17.82
N LEU A 243 -4.27 10.23 16.55
CA LEU A 243 -3.37 11.32 16.21
C LEU A 243 -3.86 12.67 16.79
N LEU A 244 -5.15 12.98 16.67
CA LEU A 244 -5.74 14.19 17.25
C LEU A 244 -5.65 14.20 18.79
N TRP A 245 -5.86 13.05 19.43
CA TRP A 245 -5.61 12.86 20.85
C TRP A 245 -4.15 13.16 21.17
N LEU A 246 -3.20 12.50 20.50
CA LEU A 246 -1.77 12.69 20.74
C LEU A 246 -1.35 14.15 20.54
N ARG A 247 -1.92 14.85 19.56
CA ARG A 247 -1.71 16.29 19.36
C ARG A 247 -2.16 17.13 20.56
N ARG A 248 -3.21 16.73 21.29
CA ARG A 248 -3.68 17.39 22.51
C ARG A 248 -2.85 17.00 23.74
N THR A 249 -2.52 15.72 23.92
CA THR A 249 -1.84 15.23 25.13
C THR A 249 -0.33 15.45 25.10
N GLN A 250 0.31 15.37 23.93
CA GLN A 250 1.75 15.56 23.75
C GLN A 250 2.03 16.67 22.72
N PRO A 251 1.80 17.94 23.07
CA PRO A 251 2.01 19.06 22.14
C PRO A 251 3.48 19.37 21.87
N LYS A 252 4.40 18.96 22.76
CA LYS A 252 5.84 19.30 22.71
C LYS A 252 6.73 18.25 22.05
N THR A 253 6.17 17.15 21.54
CA THR A 253 6.96 16.14 20.81
C THR A 253 7.41 16.69 19.46
N GLU A 254 8.68 16.47 19.11
CA GLU A 254 9.26 16.94 17.85
C GLU A 254 8.61 16.21 16.67
N ARG A 255 8.18 16.97 15.65
CA ARG A 255 7.50 16.47 14.46
C ARG A 255 8.36 16.80 13.22
N PRO A 256 8.69 15.82 12.37
CA PRO A 256 9.56 15.99 11.20
C PRO A 256 8.88 16.65 10.00
#